data_AF-A0A6C1PJK5-F1
#
_entry.id   AF-A0A6C1PJK5-F1
#
_cell.length_a   1.000
_cell.length_b   1.000
_cell.length_c   1.000
_cell.angle_alpha   90.00
_cell.angle_beta   90.00
_cell.angle_gamma   90.00
#
_symmetry.space_group_name_H-M   'P 1'
#
loop_
_entity.id
_entity.type
_entity.pdbx_description
1 polymer ?
#
loop_
_entity_poly.entity_id
_entity_poly.type
_entity_poly.pdbx_seq_one_letter_code
_entity_poly.pdbx_strand_id
1 'polypeptide(L)'
;MIDQIGQHYRANIGNRYVRSALRTLPLEHKEWDLIESVTEKASYYQHQGYHLDELYDRILVLGRFVYHARRELQPKLRMLLTGSGSGPAPTGNDRVLRDMAVNNFASNLSILADMVNQLYSCAVAIDDQMTRPRAPVHTTVPELKELGGYLVPR
;
A
#
# COMPACT_ATOMS: atom_id res chain seq x y z
N MET A 1 -11.17 0.39 8.91
CA MET A 1 -10.27 1.15 7.99
C MET A 1 -9.19 0.27 7.39
N ILE A 2 -8.46 -0.52 8.19
CA ILE A 2 -7.52 -1.54 7.69
C ILE A 2 -8.18 -2.46 6.65
N ASP A 3 -9.40 -2.95 6.91
CA ASP A 3 -10.14 -3.78 5.95
C ASP A 3 -10.44 -3.04 4.63
N GLN A 4 -10.71 -1.73 4.69
CA GLN A 4 -10.97 -0.92 3.51
C GLN A 4 -9.71 -0.74 2.67
N ILE A 5 -8.55 -0.54 3.32
CA ILE A 5 -7.23 -0.53 2.65
C ILE A 5 -6.99 -1.87 1.96
N GLY A 6 -7.21 -2.98 2.66
CA GLY A 6 -6.99 -4.31 2.07
C GLY A 6 -7.96 -4.64 0.93
N GLN A 7 -9.22 -4.20 1.03
CA GLN A 7 -10.19 -4.32 -0.06
C GLN A 7 -9.78 -3.48 -1.28
N HIS A 8 -9.45 -2.20 -1.07
CA HIS A 8 -9.02 -1.30 -2.13
C HIS A 8 -7.76 -1.81 -2.82
N TYR A 9 -6.75 -2.21 -2.04
CA TYR A 9 -5.52 -2.78 -2.57
C TYR A 9 -5.80 -3.99 -3.47
N ARG A 10 -6.55 -4.98 -3.00
CA ARG A 10 -6.81 -6.21 -3.78
C ARG A 10 -7.63 -5.97 -5.03
N ALA A 11 -8.64 -5.10 -4.96
CA ALA A 11 -9.51 -4.80 -6.09
C ALA A 11 -8.80 -3.94 -7.16
N ASN A 12 -8.03 -2.94 -6.73
CA ASN A 12 -7.64 -1.83 -7.60
C ASN A 12 -6.13 -1.74 -7.87
N ILE A 13 -5.28 -2.33 -7.02
CA ILE A 13 -3.81 -2.24 -7.10
C ILE A 13 -3.19 -3.62 -7.32
N GLY A 14 -3.33 -4.54 -6.36
CA GLY A 14 -2.80 -5.90 -6.35
C GLY A 14 -3.58 -6.93 -7.17
N ASN A 15 -4.38 -6.46 -8.14
CA ASN A 15 -5.21 -7.33 -8.98
C ASN A 15 -4.37 -8.13 -9.99
N ARG A 16 -4.98 -9.16 -10.60
CA ARG A 16 -4.31 -10.08 -11.52
C ARG A 16 -3.61 -9.42 -12.72
N TYR A 17 -4.03 -8.21 -13.09
CA TYR A 17 -3.51 -7.50 -14.27
C TYR A 17 -2.26 -6.67 -13.98
N VAL A 18 -2.07 -6.26 -12.73
CA VAL A 18 -0.96 -5.38 -12.31
C VAL A 18 0.04 -6.11 -11.40
N ARG A 19 -0.38 -7.21 -10.76
CA ARG A 19 0.42 -7.97 -9.78
C ARG A 19 1.81 -8.39 -10.27
N SER A 20 1.97 -8.76 -11.54
CA SER A 20 3.29 -9.12 -12.08
C SER A 20 4.25 -7.94 -12.09
N ALA A 21 3.75 -6.73 -12.38
CA ALA A 21 4.56 -5.53 -12.43
C ALA A 21 4.88 -4.98 -11.02
N LEU A 22 4.02 -5.23 -10.03
CA LEU A 22 4.31 -4.87 -8.63
C LEU A 22 5.61 -5.52 -8.11
N ARG A 23 5.97 -6.71 -8.63
CA ARG A 23 7.20 -7.41 -8.23
C ARG A 23 8.48 -6.72 -8.68
N THR A 24 8.42 -5.71 -9.54
CA THR A 24 9.60 -4.95 -9.96
C THR A 24 9.91 -3.79 -9.01
N LEU A 25 9.08 -3.55 -8.00
CA LEU A 25 9.34 -2.53 -6.99
C LEU A 25 10.53 -2.93 -6.11
N PRO A 26 11.39 -1.98 -5.72
CA PRO A 26 12.57 -2.23 -4.88
C PRO A 26 12.18 -2.35 -3.40
N LEU A 27 11.27 -3.28 -3.09
CA LEU A 27 10.84 -3.57 -1.72
C LEU A 27 11.46 -4.88 -1.25
N GLU A 28 11.92 -4.90 0.00
CA GLU A 28 12.47 -6.11 0.61
C GLU A 28 11.37 -7.14 0.91
N HIS A 29 11.75 -8.40 1.08
CA HIS A 29 10.79 -9.47 1.38
C HIS A 29 9.96 -9.18 2.65
N LYS A 30 10.62 -8.67 3.70
CA LYS A 30 9.97 -8.26 4.95
C LYS A 30 8.95 -7.14 4.74
N GLU A 31 9.22 -6.21 3.83
CA GLU A 31 8.29 -5.13 3.49
C GLU A 31 7.04 -5.69 2.79
N TRP A 32 7.22 -6.65 1.88
CA TRP A 32 6.09 -7.36 1.27
C TRP A 32 5.23 -8.11 2.29
N ASP A 33 5.85 -8.79 3.26
CA ASP A 33 5.13 -9.49 4.32
C ASP A 33 4.28 -8.53 5.16
N LEU A 34 4.81 -7.34 5.47
CA LEU A 34 4.08 -6.28 6.19
C LEU A 34 2.90 -5.75 5.37
N ILE A 35 3.06 -5.56 4.06
CA ILE A 35 1.96 -5.17 3.16
C ILE A 35 0.88 -6.26 3.17
N GLU A 36 1.26 -7.52 2.97
CA GLU A 36 0.33 -8.66 2.98
C GLU A 36 -0.43 -8.78 4.32
N SER A 37 0.26 -8.48 5.43
CA SER A 37 -0.36 -8.50 6.77
C SER A 37 -1.57 -7.57 6.86
N VAL A 38 -1.52 -6.43 6.17
CA VAL A 38 -2.59 -5.42 6.13
C VAL A 38 -3.59 -5.72 5.01
N THR A 39 -3.13 -6.19 3.86
CA THR A 39 -3.98 -6.27 2.67
C THR A 39 -4.72 -7.58 2.53
N GLU A 40 -4.18 -8.68 3.07
CA GLU A 40 -4.72 -10.03 2.91
C GLU A 40 -5.05 -10.69 4.25
N LYS A 41 -4.25 -10.43 5.29
CA LYS A 41 -4.32 -11.15 6.58
C LYS A 41 -4.90 -10.30 7.72
N ALA A 42 -5.56 -9.17 7.41
CA ALA A 42 -6.09 -8.24 8.42
C ALA A 42 -7.06 -8.90 9.44
N SER A 43 -7.83 -9.90 9.02
CA SER A 43 -8.77 -10.63 9.87
C SER A 43 -8.08 -11.41 11.00
N TYR A 44 -6.85 -11.87 10.80
CA TYR A 44 -6.12 -12.61 11.84
C TYR A 44 -5.73 -11.71 13.02
N TYR A 45 -5.44 -10.43 12.76
CA TYR A 45 -5.04 -9.46 13.77
C TYR A 45 -6.21 -8.84 14.54
N GLN A 46 -7.44 -8.90 14.00
CA GLN A 46 -8.63 -8.41 14.69
C GLN A 46 -8.87 -9.15 16.03
N HIS A 47 -8.47 -10.42 16.13
CA HIS A 47 -8.68 -11.23 17.33
C HIS A 47 -7.60 -11.08 18.40
N GLN A 48 -6.39 -10.64 18.02
CA GLN A 48 -5.26 -10.50 18.94
C GLN A 48 -5.05 -9.05 19.41
N GLY A 49 -5.66 -8.09 18.72
CA GLY A 49 -5.38 -6.66 18.91
C GLY A 49 -4.16 -6.23 18.09
N TYR A 50 -4.07 -4.93 17.82
CA TYR A 50 -2.94 -4.34 17.10
C TYR A 50 -2.02 -3.66 18.11
N HIS A 51 -0.73 -4.01 18.07
CA HIS A 51 0.30 -3.21 18.74
C HIS A 51 0.62 -1.98 17.87
N LEU A 52 0.73 -0.82 18.51
CA LEU A 52 0.88 0.47 17.81
C LEU A 52 2.20 0.58 17.05
N ASP A 53 3.28 0.05 17.62
CA ASP A 53 4.60 -0.07 16.98
C ASP A 53 4.52 -0.87 15.67
N GLU A 54 3.92 -2.06 15.70
CA GLU A 54 3.72 -2.86 14.49
C GLU A 54 2.83 -2.17 13.46
N LEU A 55 1.81 -1.44 13.93
CA LEU A 55 0.92 -0.69 13.05
C LEU A 55 1.67 0.45 12.34
N TYR A 56 2.56 1.15 13.06
CA TYR A 56 3.40 2.20 12.46
C TYR A 56 4.38 1.64 11.43
N ASP A 57 4.99 0.49 11.68
CA ASP A 57 5.83 -0.20 10.69
C ASP A 57 5.04 -0.52 9.41
N ARG A 58 3.83 -1.07 9.56
CA ARG A 58 2.95 -1.38 8.41
C ARG A 58 2.55 -0.13 7.64
N ILE A 59 2.21 0.96 8.33
CA ILE A 59 1.89 2.26 7.72
C ILE A 59 3.09 2.80 6.93
N LEU A 60 4.28 2.75 7.52
CA LEU A 60 5.50 3.24 6.88
C LEU A 60 5.78 2.49 5.57
N VAL A 61 5.70 1.16 5.61
CA VAL A 61 5.93 0.32 4.43
C VAL A 61 4.86 0.54 3.37
N LEU A 62 3.59 0.72 3.74
CA LEU A 62 2.55 1.10 2.77
C LEU A 62 2.83 2.47 2.13
N GLY A 63 3.36 3.42 2.89
CA GLY A 63 3.84 4.70 2.37
C GLY A 63 4.95 4.52 1.34
N ARG A 64 6.00 3.75 1.67
CA ARG A 64 7.09 3.43 0.74
C ARG A 64 6.59 2.73 -0.52
N PHE A 65 5.68 1.78 -0.38
CA PHE A 65 5.03 1.13 -1.50
C PHE A 65 4.36 2.15 -2.43
N VAL A 66 3.54 3.06 -1.91
CA VAL A 66 2.88 4.12 -2.70
C VAL A 66 3.92 4.96 -3.43
N TYR A 67 4.99 5.34 -2.75
CA TYR A 67 6.06 6.15 -3.31
C TYR A 67 6.77 5.45 -4.48
N HIS A 68 7.23 4.20 -4.30
CA HIS A 68 7.89 3.44 -5.36
C HIS A 68 6.93 3.10 -6.50
N ALA A 69 5.68 2.74 -6.17
CA ALA A 69 4.65 2.46 -7.17
C ALA A 69 4.37 3.68 -8.05
N ARG A 70 4.35 4.88 -7.48
CA ARG A 70 4.15 6.13 -8.21
C ARG A 70 5.36 6.53 -9.04
N ARG A 71 6.57 6.43 -8.49
CA ARG A 71 7.79 6.95 -9.14
C ARG A 71 8.41 5.99 -10.15
N GLU A 72 8.37 4.70 -9.87
CA GLU A 72 9.14 3.71 -10.62
C GLU A 72 8.25 2.85 -11.50
N LEU A 73 7.11 2.42 -10.96
CA LEU A 73 6.20 1.53 -11.66
C LEU A 73 5.24 2.28 -12.57
N GLN A 74 4.50 3.27 -12.07
CA GLN A 74 3.46 3.98 -12.83
C GLN A 74 3.95 4.46 -14.22
N PRO A 75 5.13 5.10 -14.38
CA PRO A 75 5.60 5.58 -15.69
C PRO A 75 5.89 4.46 -16.69
N LYS A 76 6.24 3.26 -16.19
CA LYS A 76 6.67 2.11 -16.98
C LYS A 76 5.64 0.98 -17.00
N LEU A 77 4.53 1.13 -16.29
CA LEU A 77 3.55 0.07 -16.03
C LEU A 77 3.05 -0.55 -17.34
N ARG A 78 2.68 0.29 -18.31
CA ARG A 78 2.19 -0.18 -19.60
C ARG A 78 3.23 -1.01 -20.34
N MET A 79 4.47 -0.53 -20.38
CA MET A 79 5.60 -1.23 -21.02
C MET A 79 5.88 -2.57 -20.34
N LEU A 80 5.90 -2.60 -19.00
CA LEU A 80 6.12 -3.82 -18.24
C LEU A 80 5.03 -4.85 -18.52
N LEU A 81 3.76 -4.45 -18.53
CA LEU A 81 2.63 -5.36 -18.78
C LEU A 81 2.50 -5.83 -20.24
N THR A 82 3.12 -5.12 -21.19
CA THR A 82 3.23 -5.59 -22.57
C THR A 82 4.44 -6.49 -22.80
N GLY A 83 5.54 -6.29 -22.06
CA GLY A 83 6.80 -7.04 -22.22
C GLY A 83 6.95 -8.28 -21.33
N SER A 84 6.19 -8.39 -20.23
CA SER A 84 6.33 -9.46 -19.23
C SER A 84 5.48 -10.71 -19.50
N GLY A 85 4.91 -10.85 -20.71
CA GLY A 85 4.03 -11.96 -21.04
C GLY A 85 4.77 -13.17 -21.63
N SER A 86 5.10 -14.16 -20.81
CA SER A 86 5.40 -15.54 -21.25
C SER A 86 4.14 -16.34 -21.59
N GLY A 87 3.06 -15.66 -22.00
CA GLY A 87 1.74 -16.23 -22.25
C GLY A 87 1.00 -15.48 -23.36
N PRO A 88 -0.09 -16.06 -23.90
CA PRO A 88 -0.83 -15.47 -25.01
C PRO A 88 -1.29 -14.04 -24.68
N ALA A 89 -1.20 -13.16 -25.66
CA ALA A 89 -1.66 -11.79 -25.54
C ALA A 89 -3.13 -11.78 -25.08
N PRO A 90 -3.52 -10.90 -24.14
CA PRO A 90 -4.90 -10.84 -23.65
C PRO A 90 -5.85 -10.55 -24.81
N THR A 91 -6.85 -11.40 -25.01
CA THR A 91 -7.86 -11.23 -26.06
C THR A 91 -9.18 -10.73 -25.47
N GLY A 92 -9.87 -9.85 -26.20
CA GLY A 92 -11.21 -9.37 -25.84
C GLY A 92 -11.25 -8.64 -24.49
N ASN A 93 -12.11 -9.12 -23.57
CA ASN A 93 -12.40 -8.46 -22.30
C ASN A 93 -11.19 -8.31 -21.36
N ASP A 94 -10.24 -9.25 -21.37
CA ASP A 94 -9.06 -9.18 -20.51
C ASP A 94 -8.12 -8.03 -20.90
N ARG A 95 -8.09 -7.67 -22.19
CA ARG A 95 -7.34 -6.49 -22.64
C ARG A 95 -7.97 -5.22 -22.11
N VAL A 96 -9.30 -5.10 -22.19
CA VAL A 96 -10.04 -3.94 -21.69
C VAL A 96 -9.86 -3.79 -20.18
N LEU A 97 -9.97 -4.88 -19.42
CA LEU A 97 -9.78 -4.87 -17.96
C LEU A 97 -8.34 -4.48 -17.58
N ARG A 98 -7.35 -4.95 -18.35
CA ARG A 98 -5.95 -4.52 -18.18
C ARG A 98 -5.76 -3.04 -18.48
N ASP A 99 -6.26 -2.56 -19.63
CA ASP A 99 -6.14 -1.15 -20.00
C ASP A 99 -6.83 -0.25 -18.96
N MET A 100 -8.01 -0.64 -18.44
CA MET A 100 -8.66 0.06 -17.34
C MET A 100 -7.81 0.07 -16.06
N ALA A 101 -7.23 -1.08 -15.68
CA ALA A 101 -6.36 -1.16 -14.51
C ALA A 101 -5.13 -0.23 -14.64
N VAL A 102 -4.52 -0.16 -15.82
CA VAL A 102 -3.38 0.72 -16.11
C VAL A 102 -3.80 2.20 -16.07
N ASN A 103 -4.89 2.55 -16.75
CA ASN A 103 -5.35 3.94 -16.83
C ASN A 103 -5.79 4.48 -15.46
N ASN A 104 -6.40 3.64 -14.63
CA ASN A 104 -6.87 4.02 -13.29
C ASN A 104 -5.78 3.89 -12.21
N PHE A 105 -4.62 3.30 -12.52
CA PHE A 105 -3.59 2.97 -11.53
C PHE A 105 -3.16 4.18 -10.70
N ALA A 106 -2.93 5.34 -11.36
CA ALA A 106 -2.52 6.57 -10.70
C ALA A 106 -3.57 7.06 -9.70
N SER A 107 -4.85 7.10 -10.11
CA SER A 107 -5.96 7.52 -9.24
C SER A 107 -6.13 6.54 -8.07
N ASN A 108 -6.04 5.23 -8.34
CA ASN A 108 -6.14 4.21 -7.32
C ASN A 108 -4.99 4.30 -6.30
N LEU A 109 -3.77 4.65 -6.74
CA LEU A 109 -2.65 4.90 -5.83
C LEU A 109 -2.87 6.14 -4.96
N SER A 110 -3.45 7.21 -5.49
CA SER A 110 -3.80 8.38 -4.69
C SER A 110 -4.85 8.05 -3.62
N ILE A 111 -5.89 7.28 -3.97
CA ILE A 111 -6.89 6.81 -2.99
C ILE A 111 -6.23 5.96 -1.90
N LEU A 112 -5.31 5.06 -2.28
CA LEU A 112 -4.56 4.27 -1.30
C LEU A 112 -3.72 5.17 -0.38
N ALA A 113 -3.06 6.19 -0.93
CA ALA A 113 -2.26 7.14 -0.16
C ALA A 113 -3.10 7.89 0.87
N ASP A 114 -4.30 8.34 0.48
CA ASP A 114 -5.23 9.03 1.37
C ASP A 114 -5.72 8.11 2.50
N MET A 115 -6.05 6.86 2.18
CA MET A 115 -6.44 5.86 3.19
C MET A 115 -5.30 5.57 4.18
N VAL A 116 -4.06 5.46 3.70
CA VAL A 116 -2.87 5.26 4.56
C VAL A 116 -2.64 6.47 5.47
N ASN A 117 -2.79 7.70 4.94
CA ASN A 117 -2.68 8.91 5.73
C ASN A 117 -3.78 9.00 6.81
N GLN A 118 -5.00 8.59 6.47
CA GLN A 118 -6.11 8.53 7.41
C GLN A 118 -5.82 7.49 8.51
N LEU A 119 -5.29 6.32 8.15
CA LEU A 119 -4.84 5.29 9.11
C LEU A 119 -3.79 5.82 10.07
N TYR A 120 -2.79 6.52 9.57
CA TYR A 120 -1.79 7.17 10.39
C TYR A 120 -2.40 8.18 11.36
N SER A 121 -3.26 9.07 10.86
CA SER A 121 -3.90 10.10 11.69
C SER A 121 -4.78 9.49 12.79
N CYS A 122 -5.51 8.41 12.49
CA CYS A 122 -6.27 7.66 13.49
C CYS A 122 -5.37 6.96 14.51
N ALA A 123 -4.26 6.34 14.08
CA ALA A 123 -3.32 5.67 14.96
C ALA A 123 -2.69 6.66 15.97
N VAL A 124 -2.23 7.82 15.49
CA VAL A 124 -1.68 8.89 16.35
C VAL A 124 -2.72 9.38 17.36
N ALA A 125 -3.96 9.63 16.92
CA ALA A 125 -5.01 10.08 17.81
C ALA A 125 -5.34 9.07 18.92
N ILE A 126 -5.23 7.76 18.64
CA ILE A 126 -5.42 6.68 19.61
C ILE A 126 -4.22 6.59 20.55
N ASP A 127 -3.00 6.63 20.01
CA ASP A 127 -1.74 6.60 20.76
C ASP A 127 -1.66 7.75 21.77
N ASP A 128 -2.04 8.97 21.36
CA ASP A 128 -2.13 10.13 22.25
C ASP A 128 -3.13 9.98 23.40
N GLN A 129 -4.23 9.25 23.17
CA GLN A 129 -5.25 8.99 24.18
C GLN A 129 -4.82 7.89 25.16
N MET A 130 -4.17 6.84 24.67
CA MET A 130 -3.74 5.70 25.47
C MET A 130 -2.55 6.00 26.36
N THR A 131 -1.68 6.92 25.95
CA THR A 131 -0.33 6.98 26.51
C THR A 131 -0.18 7.99 27.65
N ARG A 132 -1.22 8.72 28.10
CA ARG A 132 -1.08 9.63 29.25
C ARG A 132 -0.86 8.84 30.56
N PRO A 133 0.32 8.93 31.23
CA PRO A 133 1.33 10.01 31.22
C PRO A 133 2.70 9.70 30.56
N ARG A 134 2.88 8.57 29.87
CA ARG A 134 4.06 8.23 29.07
C ARG A 134 4.11 8.99 27.72
N ALA A 135 5.27 8.97 27.07
CA ALA A 135 5.41 9.49 25.71
C ALA A 135 4.76 8.54 24.68
N PRO A 136 3.95 9.04 23.73
CA PRO A 136 3.33 8.23 22.69
C PRO A 136 4.34 7.49 21.81
N VAL A 137 3.96 6.32 21.31
CA VAL A 137 4.84 5.45 20.52
C VAL A 137 5.28 6.14 19.23
N HIS A 138 4.41 6.90 18.56
CA HIS A 138 4.78 7.59 17.32
C HIS A 138 5.94 8.58 17.48
N THR A 139 6.16 9.10 18.69
CA THR A 139 7.29 10.02 18.95
C THR A 139 8.64 9.31 18.98
N THR A 140 8.63 7.99 19.17
CA THR A 140 9.82 7.14 19.22
C THR A 140 10.22 6.56 17.87
N VAL A 141 9.37 6.69 16.84
CA VAL A 141 9.61 6.19 15.48
C VAL A 141 9.98 7.36 14.55
N PRO A 142 11.27 7.71 14.42
CA PRO A 142 11.70 8.88 13.64
C PRO A 142 11.33 8.80 12.16
N GLU A 143 11.21 7.60 11.60
CA GLU A 143 10.89 7.32 10.20
C GLU A 143 9.48 7.82 9.82
N LEU A 144 8.56 7.97 10.78
CA LEU A 144 7.21 8.50 10.54
C LEU A 144 7.25 9.93 10.01
N LYS A 145 8.32 10.70 10.27
CA LYS A 145 8.52 12.04 9.71
C LYS A 145 8.63 12.04 8.19
N GLU A 146 9.04 10.92 7.59
CA GLU A 146 9.20 10.78 6.15
C GLU A 146 7.88 10.45 5.45
N LEU A 147 6.85 10.01 6.19
CA LEU A 147 5.58 9.53 5.64
C LEU A 147 4.89 10.58 4.75
N GLY A 148 4.91 11.85 5.15
CA GLY A 148 4.37 12.94 4.33
C GLY A 148 5.07 13.07 2.97
N GLY A 149 6.37 12.78 2.90
CA GLY A 149 7.13 12.77 1.65
C GLY A 149 6.76 11.59 0.73
N TYR A 150 6.36 10.46 1.31
CA TYR A 150 5.95 9.27 0.56
C TYR A 150 4.53 9.39 -0.02
N LEU A 151 3.61 9.97 0.74
CA LEU A 151 2.18 9.99 0.38
C LEU A 151 1.82 11.12 -0.59
N VAL A 152 2.48 12.29 -0.49
CA VAL A 152 2.18 13.45 -1.32
C VAL A 152 2.73 13.28 -2.74
N PRO A 153 1.92 13.50 -3.80
CA PRO A 153 2.42 13.51 -5.18
C PRO A 153 3.43 14.66 -5.34
N ARG A 154 4.64 14.36 -5.80
CA ARG A 154 5.66 15.35 -6.18
C ARG A 154 5.98 15.20 -7.66
#